data_AF-A0A963EW18-F1
#
_entry.id   AF-A0A963EW18-F1
#
_cell.length_a   1.000
_cell.length_b   1.000
_cell.length_c   1.000
_cell.angle_alpha   90.00
_cell.angle_beta   90.00
_cell.angle_gamma   90.00
#
_symmetry.space_group_name_H-M   'P 1'
#
loop_
_entity.id
_entity.type
_entity.pdbx_description
1 polymer ?
#
loop_
_entity_poly.entity_id
_entity_poly.type
_entity_poly.pdbx_seq_one_letter_code
_entity_poly.pdbx_strand_id
1 'polypeptide(L)'
;MVTTKPSIKLSGLAHRLVRDDLLTEEQAQQAFNAALKKRTPFVTYLVENELLQSLDIAQAASQEFGVPLFDLDVLDMEQLPIKLVDEKLIR
;
A
#
# COMPACT_ATOMS: atom_id res chain seq x y z
N MET A 1 26.07 -27.32 -1.24
CA MET A 1 25.76 -26.12 -2.05
C MET A 1 24.43 -25.57 -1.58
N VAL A 2 24.43 -24.47 -0.82
CA VAL A 2 23.17 -23.79 -0.45
C VAL A 2 22.90 -22.78 -1.57
N THR A 3 22.00 -23.13 -2.48
CA THR A 3 21.50 -22.18 -3.47
C THR A 3 20.52 -21.26 -2.75
N THR A 4 21.02 -20.14 -2.24
CA THR A 4 20.18 -19.07 -1.71
C THR A 4 19.39 -18.49 -2.87
N LYS A 5 18.17 -19.02 -3.13
CA LYS A 5 17.13 -18.23 -3.81
C LYS A 5 17.13 -16.87 -3.13
N PRO A 6 17.16 -15.74 -3.87
CA PRO A 6 17.05 -14.43 -3.24
C PRO A 6 15.70 -14.42 -2.54
N SER A 7 15.71 -14.75 -1.25
CA SER A 7 14.56 -14.59 -0.37
C SER A 7 14.40 -13.08 -0.32
N ILE A 8 13.45 -12.58 -1.10
CA ILE A 8 13.12 -11.17 -1.03
C ILE A 8 12.64 -11.01 0.40
N LYS A 9 13.42 -10.32 1.23
CA LYS A 9 12.99 -10.00 2.57
C LYS A 9 11.79 -9.10 2.39
N LEU A 10 10.59 -9.69 2.45
CA LEU A 10 9.34 -8.96 2.57
C LEU A 10 9.56 -8.06 3.79
N SER A 11 9.68 -6.76 3.57
CA SER A 11 10.03 -5.78 4.60
C SER A 11 8.90 -4.77 4.76
N GLY A 12 8.65 -4.36 6.00
CA GLY A 12 7.55 -3.47 6.36
C GLY A 12 6.19 -4.04 5.96
N LEU A 13 5.48 -3.29 5.11
CA LEU A 13 4.09 -3.57 4.73
C LEU A 13 3.90 -4.95 4.09
N ALA A 14 4.83 -5.43 3.26
CA ALA A 14 4.69 -6.75 2.62
C ALA A 14 4.71 -7.90 3.65
N HIS A 15 5.53 -7.76 4.70
CA HIS A 15 5.56 -8.72 5.82
C HIS A 15 4.30 -8.60 6.68
N ARG A 16 3.83 -7.37 6.89
CA ARG A 16 2.59 -7.12 7.65
C ARG A 16 1.38 -7.75 6.98
N LEU A 17 1.23 -7.61 5.67
CA LEU A 17 0.15 -8.24 4.89
C LEU A 17 0.18 -9.76 4.99
N VAL A 18 1.36 -10.39 5.00
CA VAL A 18 1.47 -11.83 5.21
C VAL A 18 1.09 -12.22 6.65
N ARG A 19 1.51 -11.42 7.64
CA ARG A 19 1.20 -11.67 9.06
C ARG A 19 -0.29 -11.53 9.38
N ASP A 20 -0.99 -10.64 8.68
CA ASP A 20 -2.42 -10.42 8.82
C ASP A 20 -3.24 -11.44 7.99
N ASP A 21 -2.60 -12.50 7.47
CA ASP A 21 -3.19 -13.55 6.60
C ASP A 21 -3.87 -13.01 5.32
N LEU A 22 -3.53 -11.76 4.94
CA LEU A 22 -4.03 -11.09 3.73
C LEU A 22 -3.34 -11.59 2.46
N LEU A 23 -2.10 -12.10 2.59
CA LEU A 23 -1.34 -12.75 1.52
C LEU A 23 -0.62 -13.98 2.06
N THR A 24 -0.50 -15.02 1.25
CA THR A 24 0.50 -16.05 1.53
C THR A 24 1.91 -15.55 1.17
N GLU A 25 2.94 -16.10 1.80
CA GLU A 25 4.34 -15.79 1.44
C GLU A 25 4.61 -16.03 -0.06
N GLU A 26 4.02 -17.09 -0.63
CA GLU A 26 4.15 -17.39 -2.05
C GLU A 26 3.49 -16.32 -2.93
N GLN A 27 2.28 -15.89 -2.60
CA GLN A 27 1.58 -14.82 -3.33
C GLN A 27 2.31 -13.49 -3.23
N ALA A 28 2.77 -13.12 -2.03
CA ALA A 28 3.56 -11.90 -1.82
C ALA A 28 4.85 -11.93 -2.65
N GLN A 29 5.54 -13.07 -2.68
CA GLN A 29 6.77 -13.25 -3.46
C GLN A 29 6.53 -13.18 -4.97
N GLN A 30 5.43 -13.77 -5.47
CA GLN A 30 5.02 -13.69 -6.87
C GLN A 30 4.65 -12.26 -7.27
N ALA A 31 3.81 -11.60 -6.46
CA ALA A 31 3.37 -10.23 -6.69
C ALA A 31 4.57 -9.26 -6.67
N PHE A 32 5.53 -9.45 -5.77
CA PHE A 32 6.75 -8.64 -5.75
C PHE A 32 7.60 -8.80 -7.01
N ASN A 33 7.78 -10.03 -7.48
CA ASN A 33 8.50 -10.30 -8.73
C ASN A 33 7.77 -9.72 -9.95
N ALA A 34 6.44 -9.78 -9.97
CA ALA A 34 5.63 -9.20 -11.03
C ALA A 34 5.67 -7.66 -11.02
N ALA A 35 5.61 -7.04 -9.84
CA ALA A 35 5.77 -5.60 -9.64
C ALA A 35 7.15 -5.12 -10.13
N LEU A 36 8.22 -5.83 -9.76
CA LEU A 36 9.58 -5.57 -10.26
C LEU A 36 9.67 -5.62 -11.79
N LYS A 37 9.06 -6.65 -12.41
CA LYS A 37 9.03 -6.78 -13.88
C LYS A 37 8.26 -5.64 -14.55
N LYS A 38 7.14 -5.22 -13.96
CA LYS A 38 6.34 -4.08 -14.44
C LYS A 38 6.95 -2.72 -14.06
N ARG A 39 8.01 -2.68 -13.25
CA ARG A 39 8.60 -1.47 -12.66
C ARG A 39 7.58 -0.58 -11.92
N THR A 40 6.58 -1.21 -11.33
CA THR A 40 5.58 -0.54 -10.50
C THR A 40 5.86 -0.81 -9.02
N PRO A 41 5.49 0.11 -8.11
CA PRO A 41 5.56 -0.16 -6.67
C PRO A 41 4.71 -1.37 -6.30
N PHE A 42 5.17 -2.16 -5.33
CA PHE A 42 4.50 -3.39 -4.90
C PHE A 42 3.04 -3.16 -4.49
N VAL A 43 2.77 -2.11 -3.69
CA VAL A 43 1.41 -1.77 -3.25
C VAL A 43 0.50 -1.41 -4.41
N THR A 44 0.99 -0.59 -5.34
CA THR A 44 0.26 -0.23 -6.56
C THR A 44 -0.08 -1.47 -7.37
N TYR A 45 0.88 -2.40 -7.52
CA TYR A 45 0.66 -3.65 -8.21
C TYR A 45 -0.43 -4.51 -7.51
N LEU A 46 -0.44 -4.58 -6.18
CA LEU A 46 -1.47 -5.35 -5.45
C LEU A 46 -2.88 -4.81 -5.72
N VAL A 47 -3.06 -3.49 -5.69
CA VAL A 47 -4.36 -2.84 -5.93
C VAL A 47 -4.77 -2.98 -7.40
N GLU A 48 -3.87 -2.70 -8.35
CA GLU A 48 -4.16 -2.77 -9.79
C GLU A 48 -4.52 -4.17 -10.29
N ASN A 49 -3.95 -5.21 -9.68
CA ASN A 49 -4.24 -6.59 -10.06
C ASN A 49 -5.32 -7.21 -9.16
N GLU A 50 -6.04 -6.38 -8.37
CA GLU A 50 -7.14 -6.75 -7.48
C GLU A 50 -6.78 -7.91 -6.54
N LEU A 51 -5.49 -8.05 -6.20
CA LEU A 51 -5.01 -9.08 -5.29
C LEU A 51 -5.44 -8.79 -3.85
N LEU A 52 -5.65 -7.51 -3.54
CA LEU A 52 -6.13 -7.00 -2.26
C LEU A 52 -6.96 -5.76 -2.43
N GLN A 53 -7.92 -5.57 -1.52
CA GLN A 53 -8.66 -4.33 -1.43
C GLN A 53 -7.74 -3.20 -0.95
N SER A 54 -7.94 -2.01 -1.52
CA SER A 54 -7.20 -0.81 -1.14
C SER A 54 -7.36 -0.48 0.35
N LEU A 55 -8.55 -0.71 0.91
CA LEU A 55 -8.87 -0.47 2.31
C LEU A 55 -8.03 -1.36 3.25
N ASP A 56 -7.93 -2.66 2.97
CA ASP A 56 -7.17 -3.61 3.80
C ASP A 56 -5.69 -3.21 3.85
N ILE A 57 -5.14 -2.82 2.70
CA ILE A 57 -3.75 -2.34 2.61
C ILE A 57 -3.58 -1.04 3.39
N ALA A 58 -4.53 -0.11 3.28
CA ALA A 58 -4.48 1.18 3.96
C ALA A 58 -4.58 1.02 5.49
N GLN A 59 -5.41 0.08 5.97
CA GLN A 59 -5.50 -0.27 7.39
C GLN A 59 -4.20 -0.92 7.89
N ALA A 60 -3.65 -1.88 7.15
CA ALA A 60 -2.37 -2.50 7.50
C ALA A 60 -1.23 -1.46 7.56
N ALA A 61 -1.20 -0.52 6.60
CA ALA A 61 -0.24 0.57 6.58
C ALA A 61 -0.43 1.54 7.75
N SER A 62 -1.68 1.92 8.07
CA SER A 62 -2.01 2.76 9.22
C SER A 62 -1.48 2.15 10.53
N GLN A 63 -1.70 0.86 10.73
CA GLN A 63 -1.23 0.15 11.93
C GLN A 63 0.29 -0.01 11.98
N GLU A 64 0.94 -0.29 10.85
CA GLU A 64 2.39 -0.52 10.78
C GLU A 64 3.19 0.78 10.95
N PHE A 65 2.74 1.87 10.33
CA PHE A 65 3.45 3.15 10.35
C PHE A 65 2.94 4.11 11.43
N GLY A 66 1.86 3.75 12.15
CA GLY A 66 1.28 4.57 13.21
C GLY A 66 0.64 5.87 12.70
N VAL A 67 0.21 5.88 11.44
CA VAL A 67 -0.44 7.05 10.80
C VAL A 67 -1.94 6.85 10.73
N PRO A 68 -2.77 7.88 10.97
CA PRO A 68 -4.21 7.75 10.89
C PRO A 68 -4.67 7.49 9.46
N LEU A 69 -5.67 6.61 9.31
CA LEU A 69 -6.39 6.43 8.06
C LEU A 69 -7.56 7.41 8.03
N PHE A 70 -7.60 8.27 7.00
CA PHE A 70 -8.68 9.23 6.79
C PHE A 70 -9.45 8.86 5.52
N ASP A 71 -10.76 8.72 5.66
CA ASP A 71 -11.64 8.49 4.53
C ASP A 71 -11.93 9.83 3.83
N LEU A 72 -11.68 9.89 2.52
CA LEU A 72 -11.92 11.10 1.74
C LEU A 72 -13.39 11.26 1.36
N ASP A 73 -14.17 10.17 1.35
CA ASP A 73 -15.58 10.19 0.95
C ASP A 73 -16.46 10.89 2.01
N VAL A 74 -15.98 11.00 3.25
CA VAL A 74 -16.66 11.72 4.33
C VAL A 74 -16.29 13.21 4.38
N LEU A 75 -15.36 13.68 3.53
CA LEU A 75 -14.94 15.07 3.50
C LEU A 75 -15.97 15.91 2.74
N ASP A 76 -16.66 16.82 3.46
CA ASP A 76 -17.55 17.79 2.84
C ASP A 76 -16.76 18.91 2.16
N MET A 77 -16.67 18.82 0.83
CA MET A 77 -15.96 19.80 0.00
C MET A 77 -16.59 21.20 0.04
N GLU A 78 -17.88 21.33 0.38
CA GLU A 78 -18.55 22.64 0.45
C GLU A 78 -18.15 23.42 1.71
N GLN A 79 -17.75 22.71 2.77
CA GLN A 79 -17.26 23.31 4.01
C GLN A 79 -15.76 23.64 3.99
N LEU A 80 -15.04 23.21 2.94
CA LEU A 80 -13.62 23.52 2.81
C LEU A 80 -13.43 25.03 2.57
N PRO A 81 -12.48 25.67 3.27
CA PRO A 81 -12.17 27.08 3.07
C PRO A 81 -11.27 27.28 1.83
N ILE A 82 -11.74 26.84 0.65
CA ILE A 82 -10.99 26.81 -0.61
C ILE A 82 -10.54 28.22 -1.03
N LYS A 83 -11.31 29.25 -0.64
CA LYS A 83 -11.01 30.67 -0.95
C LYS A 83 -10.11 31.36 0.08
N LEU A 84 -9.88 30.73 1.24
CA LEU A 84 -9.07 31.31 2.31
C LEU A 84 -7.58 31.11 2.07
N VAL A 85 -7.22 30.09 1.27
CA VAL A 85 -5.84 29.71 0.98
C VAL A 85 -5.63 29.78 -0.52
N ASP A 86 -4.68 30.61 -0.96
CA ASP A 86 -4.27 30.70 -2.37
C ASP A 86 -3.79 29.32 -2.87
N GLU A 87 -4.23 28.91 -4.06
CA GLU A 87 -3.88 27.61 -4.66
C GLU A 87 -2.35 27.41 -4.77
N LYS A 88 -1.60 28.50 -4.92
CA LYS A 88 -0.14 28.52 -4.94
C LYS A 88 0.53 28.03 -3.66
N LEU A 89 -0.20 27.95 -2.55
CA LEU A 89 0.29 27.43 -1.27
C LEU A 89 -0.04 25.94 -1.09
N ILE A 90 -0.94 25.38 -1.89
CA ILE A 90 -1.41 23.99 -1.80
C ILE A 90 -0.71 23.10 -2.84
N ARG A 91 -0.35 23.66 -4.01
CA ARG A 91 0.17 22.93 -5.17
C ARG A 91 1.69 23.00 -5.33
#